data_AF-A0A2I1HB42-F1
#
_entry.id   AF-A0A2I1HB42-F1
#
_cell.length_a   1.000
_cell.length_b   1.000
_cell.length_c   1.000
_cell.angle_alpha   90.00
_cell.angle_beta   90.00
_cell.angle_gamma   90.00
#
_symmetry.space_group_name_H-M   'P 1'
#
loop_
_entity.id
_entity.type
_entity.pdbx_description
1 polymer ?
#
loop_
_entity_poly.entity_id
_entity_poly.type
_entity_poly.pdbx_seq_one_letter_code
_entity_poly.pdbx_strand_id
1 'polypeptide(L)'
;MLKSAGVKEVKRPDYKINVCLHNQSIIIEKAVFDLLFDQETSLNDIIFIVDEEEIKANRYMLAASSEFFQKEFSSANPGLIKNTVNDIKPNSMRILLRYLYGQDIDVAIKSLKIDSDTSKFVLYKDLLKLANSYELAHLKEMMELRLSRKITRSNVENMKKFAVTSGAKQLKEFCDLYIITNHNL
;
A
#
# COMPACT_ATOMS: atom_id res chain seq x y z
N MET A 1 -14.40 -61.04 23.19
CA MET A 1 -14.94 -59.77 23.68
C MET A 1 -13.86 -59.12 24.53
N LEU A 2 -13.32 -57.99 24.10
CA LEU A 2 -12.13 -57.37 24.71
C LEU A 2 -12.42 -57.01 26.18
N LYS A 3 -11.83 -57.78 27.10
CA LYS A 3 -11.74 -57.43 28.53
C LYS A 3 -10.74 -56.29 28.64
N SER A 4 -11.23 -55.06 28.77
CA SER A 4 -10.40 -53.91 29.15
C SER A 4 -9.88 -54.16 30.57
N ALA A 5 -8.56 -54.30 30.69
CA ALA A 5 -7.85 -54.46 31.96
C ALA A 5 -8.23 -53.34 32.94
N GLY A 6 -8.20 -53.63 34.24
CA GLY A 6 -8.67 -52.75 35.34
C GLY A 6 -7.94 -51.40 35.46
N VAL A 7 -8.17 -50.52 34.51
CA VAL A 7 -7.69 -49.13 34.55
C VAL A 7 -8.63 -48.35 35.47
N LYS A 8 -8.14 -48.01 36.66
CA LYS A 8 -8.81 -47.05 37.55
C LYS A 8 -8.97 -45.73 36.80
N GLU A 9 -10.17 -45.16 36.81
CA GLU A 9 -10.42 -43.82 36.25
C GLU A 9 -9.43 -42.81 36.86
N VAL A 10 -8.65 -42.18 35.99
CA VAL A 10 -7.69 -41.16 36.39
C VAL A 10 -8.48 -39.87 36.66
N LYS A 11 -8.66 -39.55 37.95
CA LYS A 11 -9.25 -38.27 38.35
C LYS A 11 -8.27 -37.14 38.09
N ARG A 12 -8.71 -36.10 37.36
CA ARG A 12 -7.90 -34.89 37.17
C ARG A 12 -7.72 -34.17 38.51
N PRO A 13 -6.51 -33.70 38.83
CA PRO A 13 -6.27 -32.90 40.02
C PRO A 13 -7.01 -31.56 39.91
N ASP A 14 -7.60 -31.13 41.02
CA ASP A 14 -8.24 -29.82 41.15
C ASP A 14 -7.15 -28.76 41.35
N TYR A 15 -6.50 -28.37 40.26
CA TYR A 15 -5.40 -27.43 40.25
C TYR A 15 -5.64 -26.35 39.20
N LYS A 16 -5.68 -25.08 39.63
CA LYS A 16 -5.86 -23.94 38.74
C LYS A 16 -4.54 -23.59 38.04
N ILE A 17 -4.49 -23.81 36.74
CA ILE A 17 -3.39 -23.34 35.90
C ILE A 17 -3.61 -21.85 35.59
N ASN A 18 -2.66 -21.01 36.01
CA ASN A 18 -2.66 -19.59 35.64
C ASN A 18 -1.98 -19.45 34.27
N VAL A 19 -2.74 -19.04 33.27
CA VAL A 19 -2.22 -18.73 31.94
C VAL A 19 -1.88 -17.25 31.90
N CYS A 20 -0.68 -16.93 31.42
CA CYS A 20 -0.29 -15.53 31.23
C CYS A 20 -1.20 -14.89 30.17
N LEU A 21 -1.74 -13.71 30.45
CA LEU A 21 -2.51 -12.97 29.47
C LEU A 21 -1.58 -12.55 28.32
N HIS A 22 -1.76 -13.19 27.17
CA HIS A 22 -0.98 -12.91 25.95
C HIS A 22 -1.90 -12.27 24.92
N ASN A 23 -1.68 -10.98 24.65
CA ASN A 23 -2.40 -10.23 23.61
C ASN A 23 -1.39 -9.74 22.56
N GLN A 24 -1.23 -10.54 21.50
CA GLN A 24 -0.33 -10.23 20.38
C GLN A 24 -0.78 -9.03 19.55
N SER A 25 -2.05 -8.62 19.60
CA SER A 25 -2.61 -7.61 18.70
C SER A 25 -1.98 -6.22 18.88
N ILE A 26 -1.48 -5.88 20.08
CA ILE A 26 -0.96 -4.53 20.39
C ILE A 26 0.56 -4.42 20.20
N ILE A 27 1.30 -5.50 20.49
CA ILE A 27 2.77 -5.52 20.43
C ILE A 27 3.28 -5.47 18.97
N ILE A 28 2.45 -5.92 18.03
CA ILE A 28 2.89 -6.25 16.68
C ILE A 28 2.88 -5.04 15.75
N GLU A 29 1.97 -4.08 15.88
CA GLU A 29 1.76 -3.08 14.80
C GLU A 29 2.99 -2.20 14.53
N LYS A 30 3.55 -1.53 15.55
CA LYS A 30 4.72 -0.66 15.37
C LYS A 30 5.98 -1.46 15.03
N ALA A 31 6.23 -2.54 15.77
CA ALA A 31 7.42 -3.37 15.58
C ALA A 31 7.43 -4.04 14.19
N VAL A 32 6.26 -4.39 13.65
CA VAL A 32 6.14 -4.93 12.29
C VAL A 32 6.50 -3.87 11.25
N PHE A 33 6.00 -2.65 11.36
CA PHE A 33 6.38 -1.60 10.40
C PHE A 33 7.87 -1.26 10.48
N ASP A 34 8.46 -1.23 11.68
CA ASP A 34 9.91 -1.02 11.84
C ASP A 34 10.71 -2.11 11.12
N LEU A 35 10.29 -3.38 11.23
CA LEU A 35 10.92 -4.50 10.53
C LEU A 35 10.70 -4.47 9.01
N LEU A 36 9.47 -4.16 8.57
CA LEU A 36 9.11 -4.14 7.16
C LEU A 36 9.78 -3.01 6.38
N PHE A 37 10.08 -1.90 7.04
CA PHE A 37 10.76 -0.74 6.43
C PHE A 37 12.27 -0.70 6.70
N ASP A 38 12.80 -1.62 7.49
CA ASP A 38 14.24 -1.80 7.62
C ASP A 38 14.85 -2.15 6.25
N GLN A 39 15.71 -1.27 5.73
CA GLN A 39 16.35 -1.47 4.43
C GLN A 39 17.61 -2.36 4.54
N GLU A 40 18.07 -2.66 5.75
CA GLU A 40 19.23 -3.54 5.98
C GLU A 40 18.81 -5.00 6.18
N THR A 41 17.52 -5.27 6.42
CA THR A 41 17.01 -6.63 6.61
C THR A 41 17.14 -7.49 5.35
N SER A 42 17.54 -8.75 5.55
CA SER A 42 17.56 -9.77 4.50
C SER A 42 16.19 -10.36 4.19
N LEU A 43 15.15 -9.99 4.96
CA LEU A 43 13.77 -10.46 4.77
C LEU A 43 13.02 -9.71 3.66
N ASN A 44 13.59 -8.62 3.15
CA ASN A 44 13.07 -7.91 1.98
C ASN A 44 13.73 -8.47 0.72
N ASP A 45 12.93 -9.10 -0.14
CA ASP A 45 13.35 -9.96 -1.25
C ASP A 45 12.98 -9.41 -2.65
N ILE A 46 12.48 -8.19 -2.69
CA ILE A 46 12.26 -7.40 -3.90
C ILE A 46 12.80 -5.99 -3.73
N ILE A 47 13.33 -5.41 -4.80
CA ILE A 47 13.89 -4.06 -4.83
C ILE A 47 13.20 -3.26 -5.92
N PHE A 48 12.63 -2.11 -5.55
CA PHE A 48 12.19 -1.09 -6.48
C PHE A 48 13.31 -0.06 -6.67
N ILE A 49 13.70 0.19 -7.90
CA ILE A 49 14.65 1.24 -8.25
C ILE A 49 13.83 2.47 -8.67
N VAL A 50 13.83 3.51 -7.84
CA VAL A 50 12.99 4.71 -8.00
C VAL A 50 13.87 5.94 -7.94
N ASP A 51 13.97 6.71 -9.03
CA ASP A 51 14.85 7.91 -9.09
C ASP A 51 16.28 7.59 -8.61
N GLU A 52 16.85 6.48 -9.10
CA GLU A 52 18.17 5.92 -8.72
C GLU A 52 18.28 5.36 -7.28
N GLU A 53 17.22 5.47 -6.48
CA GLU A 53 17.19 4.93 -5.12
C GLU A 53 16.66 3.49 -5.08
N GLU A 54 17.38 2.58 -4.41
CA GLU A 54 16.91 1.23 -4.13
C GLU A 54 15.99 1.23 -2.90
N ILE A 55 14.75 0.80 -3.08
CA ILE A 55 13.75 0.64 -2.03
C ILE A 55 13.38 -0.84 -1.94
N LYS A 56 13.84 -1.50 -0.88
CA LYS A 56 13.57 -2.90 -0.61
C LYS A 56 12.18 -3.08 0.01
N ALA A 57 11.50 -4.15 -0.40
CA ALA A 57 10.18 -4.53 0.08
C ALA A 57 10.05 -6.06 0.18
N ASN A 58 8.92 -6.53 0.71
CA ASN A 58 8.65 -7.94 0.93
C ASN A 58 7.56 -8.44 -0.02
N ARG A 59 7.88 -9.45 -0.85
CA ARG A 59 6.96 -9.99 -1.86
C ARG A 59 5.67 -10.55 -1.26
N TYR A 60 5.74 -11.21 -0.10
CA TYR A 60 4.56 -11.77 0.55
C TYR A 60 3.59 -10.70 1.01
N MET A 61 4.09 -9.61 1.60
CA MET A 61 3.23 -8.50 2.01
C MET A 61 2.56 -7.80 0.82
N LEU A 62 3.29 -7.66 -0.30
CA LEU A 62 2.72 -7.15 -1.54
C LEU A 62 1.66 -8.10 -2.12
N ALA A 63 1.96 -9.40 -2.20
CA ALA A 63 1.02 -10.42 -2.69
C ALA A 63 -0.23 -10.54 -1.81
N ALA A 64 -0.09 -10.38 -0.49
CA ALA A 64 -1.20 -10.41 0.45
C ALA A 64 -2.11 -9.17 0.32
N SER A 65 -1.59 -8.06 -0.19
CA SER A 65 -2.31 -6.78 -0.27
C SER A 65 -2.94 -6.50 -1.64
N SER A 66 -2.54 -7.21 -2.70
CA SER A 66 -3.11 -7.04 -4.03
C SER A 66 -3.04 -8.30 -4.88
N GLU A 67 -4.13 -8.61 -5.58
CA GLU A 67 -4.17 -9.68 -6.58
C GLU A 67 -3.15 -9.47 -7.70
N PHE A 68 -2.84 -8.22 -8.07
CA PHE A 68 -1.82 -7.91 -9.06
C PHE A 68 -0.47 -8.50 -8.64
N PHE A 69 -0.02 -8.18 -7.43
CA PHE A 69 1.25 -8.69 -6.90
C PHE A 69 1.21 -10.18 -6.62
N GLN A 70 0.05 -10.72 -6.21
CA GLN A 70 -0.10 -12.16 -6.07
C GLN A 70 0.14 -12.86 -7.40
N LYS A 71 -0.48 -12.40 -8.49
CA LYS A 71 -0.30 -12.96 -9.84
C LYS A 71 1.14 -12.79 -10.31
N GLU A 72 1.69 -11.58 -10.18
CA GLU A 72 3.06 -11.24 -10.58
C GLU A 72 4.10 -12.15 -9.93
N PHE A 73 3.98 -12.38 -8.61
CA PHE A 73 4.99 -13.13 -7.86
C PHE A 73 4.73 -14.63 -7.80
N SER A 74 3.51 -15.12 -8.05
CA SER A 74 3.20 -16.56 -8.05
C SER A 74 3.89 -17.31 -9.20
N SER A 75 4.13 -16.63 -10.32
CA SER A 75 4.86 -17.18 -11.48
C SER A 75 6.34 -16.78 -11.53
N ALA A 76 6.82 -15.99 -10.56
CA ALA A 76 8.16 -15.45 -10.57
C ALA A 76 9.20 -16.48 -10.08
N ASN A 77 10.40 -16.43 -10.66
CA ASN A 77 11.54 -17.20 -10.15
C ASN A 77 11.85 -16.79 -8.70
N PRO A 78 12.32 -17.73 -7.85
CA PRO A 78 12.54 -17.47 -6.41
C PRO A 78 13.67 -16.48 -6.12
N GLY A 79 14.44 -16.06 -7.12
CA GLY A 79 15.53 -15.09 -6.98
C GLY A 79 15.08 -13.67 -6.65
N LEU A 80 16.07 -12.80 -6.42
CA LEU A 80 15.89 -11.38 -6.17
C LEU A 80 15.25 -10.70 -7.39
N ILE A 81 14.15 -9.99 -7.18
CA ILE A 81 13.46 -9.21 -8.23
C ILE A 81 13.89 -7.74 -8.11
N LYS A 82 14.32 -7.12 -9.21
CA LYS A 82 14.59 -5.69 -9.30
C LYS A 82 13.66 -5.04 -10.32
N ASN A 83 12.85 -4.08 -9.88
CA ASN A 83 11.86 -3.39 -10.70
C ASN A 83 12.15 -1.89 -10.77
N THR A 84 12.44 -1.38 -11.96
CA THR A 84 12.63 0.06 -12.16
C THR A 84 11.29 0.77 -12.29
N VAL A 85 11.07 1.81 -11.49
CA VAL A 85 9.88 2.65 -11.52
C VAL A 85 10.28 4.07 -11.91
N ASN A 86 9.91 4.47 -13.12
CA ASN A 86 10.27 5.76 -13.70
C ASN A 86 9.24 6.84 -13.35
N ASP A 87 9.69 8.11 -13.34
CA ASP A 87 8.81 9.30 -13.20
C ASP A 87 7.91 9.26 -11.94
N ILE A 88 8.50 8.79 -10.84
CA ILE A 88 7.92 8.68 -9.50
C ILE A 88 8.98 9.12 -8.49
N LYS A 89 8.56 9.86 -7.45
CA LYS A 89 9.46 10.21 -6.36
C LYS A 89 9.62 9.06 -5.34
N PRO A 90 10.82 8.84 -4.78
CA PRO A 90 11.05 7.76 -3.83
C PRO A 90 10.10 7.77 -2.62
N ASN A 91 9.79 8.96 -2.09
CA ASN A 91 8.83 9.10 -0.99
C ASN A 91 7.41 8.67 -1.37
N SER A 92 7.00 8.83 -2.63
CA SER A 92 5.72 8.34 -3.13
C SER A 92 5.67 6.81 -3.11
N MET A 93 6.76 6.14 -3.50
CA MET A 93 6.89 4.69 -3.40
C MET A 93 6.86 4.21 -1.93
N ARG A 94 7.55 4.89 -1.02
CA ARG A 94 7.50 4.57 0.42
C ARG A 94 6.09 4.68 1.00
N ILE A 95 5.33 5.70 0.60
CA ILE A 95 3.94 5.87 1.02
C ILE A 95 3.04 4.77 0.45
N LEU A 96 3.26 4.37 -0.82
CA LEU A 96 2.55 3.23 -1.41
C LEU A 96 2.81 1.95 -0.61
N LEU A 97 4.07 1.64 -0.29
CA LEU A 97 4.41 0.43 0.48
C LEU A 97 3.76 0.43 1.87
N ARG A 98 3.73 1.58 2.56
CA ARG A 98 2.99 1.77 3.80
C ARG A 98 1.52 1.45 3.66
N TYR A 99 0.88 1.98 2.63
CA TYR A 99 -0.52 1.70 2.33
C TYR A 99 -0.77 0.21 2.06
N LEU A 100 0.07 -0.42 1.24
CA LEU A 100 -0.04 -1.86 0.93
C LEU A 100 0.19 -2.74 2.16
N TYR A 101 0.99 -2.30 3.13
CA TYR A 101 1.20 -3.01 4.39
C TYR A 101 0.10 -2.72 5.43
N GLY A 102 -1.00 -2.08 5.03
CA GLY A 102 -2.19 -1.86 5.85
C GLY A 102 -2.20 -0.57 6.65
N GLN A 103 -1.20 0.32 6.47
CA GLN A 103 -1.22 1.63 7.12
C GLN A 103 -2.25 2.54 6.43
N ASP A 104 -3.03 3.29 7.21
CA ASP A 104 -3.89 4.34 6.67
C ASP A 104 -3.09 5.33 5.82
N ILE A 105 -3.63 5.71 4.65
CA ILE A 105 -2.91 6.53 3.69
C ILE A 105 -2.58 7.92 4.26
N ASP A 106 -3.46 8.52 5.06
CA ASP A 106 -3.21 9.85 5.62
C ASP A 106 -2.18 9.80 6.76
N VAL A 107 -2.15 8.70 7.52
CA VAL A 107 -1.08 8.42 8.48
C VAL A 107 0.26 8.25 7.76
N ALA A 108 0.30 7.48 6.66
CA ALA A 108 1.51 7.27 5.87
C ALA A 108 2.05 8.59 5.30
N ILE A 109 1.18 9.44 4.75
CA ILE A 109 1.57 10.77 4.22
C ILE A 109 2.15 11.66 5.33
N LYS A 110 1.50 11.69 6.50
CA LYS A 110 1.96 12.49 7.64
C LYS A 110 3.34 12.02 8.14
N SER A 111 3.63 10.72 8.07
CA SER A 111 4.91 10.16 8.55
C SER A 111 6.13 10.73 7.83
N LEU A 112 6.00 11.14 6.56
CA LEU A 112 7.08 11.74 5.77
C LEU A 112 7.11 13.28 5.85
N LYS A 113 6.34 13.89 6.76
CA LYS A 113 6.26 15.35 6.96
C LYS A 113 5.99 16.14 5.67
N ILE A 114 5.20 15.57 4.77
CA ILE A 114 4.78 16.23 3.53
C ILE A 114 3.62 17.17 3.88
N ASP A 115 3.94 18.44 4.13
CA ASP A 115 2.98 19.44 4.60
C ASP A 115 2.52 20.40 3.48
N SER A 116 3.43 20.79 2.58
CA SER A 116 3.14 21.73 1.50
C SER A 116 2.12 21.20 0.49
N ASP A 117 1.24 22.08 0.03
CA ASP A 117 0.21 21.71 -0.96
C ASP A 117 0.81 21.27 -2.30
N THR A 118 1.93 21.87 -2.70
CA THR A 118 2.68 21.49 -3.91
C THR A 118 3.24 20.08 -3.79
N SER A 119 3.87 19.75 -2.67
CA SER A 119 4.44 18.41 -2.43
C SER A 119 3.33 17.35 -2.36
N LYS A 120 2.20 17.65 -1.72
CA LYS A 120 1.02 16.77 -1.71
C LYS A 120 0.46 16.56 -3.11
N PHE A 121 0.42 17.61 -3.92
CA PHE A 121 -0.07 17.52 -5.29
C PHE A 121 0.80 16.61 -6.15
N VAL A 122 2.13 16.74 -6.06
CA VAL A 122 3.08 15.83 -6.72
C VAL A 122 2.87 14.40 -6.24
N LEU A 123 2.79 14.20 -4.92
CA LEU A 123 2.57 12.89 -4.32
C LEU A 123 1.28 12.23 -4.81
N TYR A 124 0.15 12.96 -4.87
CA TYR A 124 -1.11 12.39 -5.34
C TYR A 124 -1.03 11.95 -6.80
N LYS A 125 -0.30 12.69 -7.64
CA LYS A 125 -0.06 12.31 -9.03
C LYS A 125 0.78 11.03 -9.12
N ASP A 126 1.85 10.93 -8.34
CA ASP A 126 2.70 9.75 -8.30
C ASP A 126 1.92 8.51 -7.82
N LEU A 127 1.19 8.64 -6.71
CA LEU A 127 0.36 7.56 -6.18
C LEU A 127 -0.72 7.12 -7.17
N LEU A 128 -1.30 8.04 -7.95
CA LEU A 128 -2.27 7.70 -8.98
C LEU A 128 -1.62 6.87 -10.11
N LYS A 129 -0.44 7.28 -10.59
CA LYS A 129 0.29 6.50 -11.60
C LYS A 129 0.62 5.10 -11.09
N LEU A 130 1.16 5.00 -9.88
CA LEU A 130 1.48 3.73 -9.22
C LEU A 130 0.24 2.86 -9.05
N ALA A 131 -0.86 3.44 -8.55
CA ALA A 131 -2.11 2.72 -8.36
C ALA A 131 -2.70 2.21 -9.69
N ASN A 132 -2.54 2.97 -10.78
CA ASN A 132 -2.92 2.49 -12.09
C ASN A 132 -2.01 1.33 -12.57
N SER A 133 -0.69 1.46 -12.40
CA SER A 133 0.29 0.44 -12.84
C SER A 133 0.15 -0.89 -12.08
N TYR A 134 -0.24 -0.84 -10.81
CA TYR A 134 -0.39 -2.02 -9.95
C TYR A 134 -1.85 -2.40 -9.71
N GLU A 135 -2.77 -1.87 -10.52
CA GLU A 135 -4.20 -2.19 -10.51
C GLU A 135 -4.89 -1.99 -9.14
N LEU A 136 -4.45 -1.01 -8.36
CA LEU A 136 -4.96 -0.67 -7.03
C LEU A 136 -6.18 0.25 -7.14
N ALA A 137 -7.33 -0.30 -7.54
CA ALA A 137 -8.55 0.45 -7.83
C ALA A 137 -8.93 1.46 -6.74
N HIS A 138 -9.02 1.04 -5.47
CA HIS A 138 -9.37 1.94 -4.37
C HIS A 138 -8.39 3.12 -4.22
N LEU A 139 -7.08 2.87 -4.25
CA LEU A 139 -6.09 3.94 -4.11
C LEU A 139 -6.14 4.89 -5.31
N LYS A 140 -6.33 4.36 -6.52
CA LYS A 140 -6.48 5.15 -7.73
C LYS A 140 -7.66 6.11 -7.63
N GLU A 141 -8.84 5.60 -7.30
CA GLU A 141 -10.06 6.41 -7.14
C GLU A 141 -9.90 7.46 -6.02
N MET A 142 -9.27 7.09 -4.92
CA MET A 142 -8.95 8.02 -3.83
C MET A 142 -8.06 9.17 -4.31
N MET A 143 -7.04 8.89 -5.13
CA MET A 143 -6.17 9.95 -5.69
C MET A 143 -6.90 10.78 -6.74
N GLU A 144 -7.77 10.18 -7.56
CA GLU A 144 -8.63 10.91 -8.50
C GLU A 144 -9.52 11.92 -7.75
N LEU A 145 -10.15 11.52 -6.64
CA LEU A 145 -10.94 12.41 -5.79
C LEU A 145 -10.11 13.54 -5.15
N ARG A 146 -8.89 13.24 -4.67
CA ARG A 146 -8.03 14.26 -4.04
C ARG A 146 -7.50 15.27 -5.05
N LEU A 147 -7.19 14.82 -6.26
CA LEU A 147 -6.74 15.68 -7.35
C LEU A 147 -7.88 16.54 -7.91
N SER A 148 -9.10 16.01 -8.01
CA SER A 148 -10.25 16.78 -8.51
C SER A 148 -10.54 18.02 -7.66
N ARG A 149 -10.37 17.91 -6.33
CA ARG A 149 -10.49 19.03 -5.39
C ARG A 149 -9.42 20.11 -5.55
N LYS A 150 -8.33 19.82 -6.27
CA LYS A 150 -7.23 20.77 -6.56
C LYS A 150 -7.31 21.35 -7.98
N ILE A 151 -8.37 21.04 -8.73
CA ILE A 151 -8.58 21.60 -10.06
C ILE A 151 -9.04 23.06 -9.98
N THR A 152 -8.46 23.87 -10.85
CA THR A 152 -8.77 25.28 -11.05
C THR A 152 -8.91 25.55 -12.54
N ARG A 153 -9.43 26.72 -12.91
CA ARG A 153 -9.48 27.14 -14.33
C ARG A 153 -8.10 27.17 -14.98
N SER A 154 -7.07 27.54 -14.23
CA SER A 154 -5.71 27.65 -14.75
C SER A 154 -5.01 26.30 -14.96
N ASN A 155 -5.46 25.22 -14.31
CA ASN A 155 -4.78 23.92 -14.39
C ASN A 155 -5.61 22.79 -15.02
N VAL A 156 -6.92 22.99 -15.25
CA VAL A 156 -7.84 21.90 -15.67
C VAL A 156 -7.40 21.21 -16.96
N GLU A 157 -6.90 21.95 -17.95
CA GLU A 157 -6.42 21.39 -19.22
C GLU A 157 -5.20 20.47 -19.02
N ASN A 158 -4.25 20.91 -18.19
CA ASN A 158 -3.08 20.11 -17.85
C ASN A 158 -3.46 18.89 -17.01
N MET A 159 -4.44 19.04 -16.11
CA MET A 159 -4.96 17.93 -15.31
C MET A 159 -5.69 16.90 -16.16
N LYS A 160 -6.48 17.33 -17.14
CA LYS A 160 -7.14 16.45 -18.11
C LYS A 160 -6.13 15.62 -18.89
N LYS A 161 -5.09 16.27 -19.43
CA LYS A 161 -3.99 15.57 -20.14
C LYS A 161 -3.33 14.53 -19.23
N PHE A 162 -3.02 14.90 -18.00
CA PHE A 162 -2.45 13.99 -17.01
C PHE A 162 -3.38 12.81 -16.69
N ALA A 163 -4.68 13.06 -16.52
CA ALA A 163 -5.66 12.02 -16.23
C ALA A 163 -5.75 10.98 -17.36
N VAL A 164 -5.72 11.45 -18.61
CA VAL A 164 -5.66 10.57 -19.80
C VAL A 164 -4.39 9.73 -19.79
N THR A 165 -3.21 10.33 -19.63
CA THR A 165 -1.94 9.60 -19.70
C THR A 165 -1.72 8.65 -18.52
N SER A 166 -2.41 8.88 -17.40
CA SER A 166 -2.31 8.06 -16.18
C SER A 166 -3.47 7.07 -16.02
N GLY A 167 -4.35 6.96 -17.02
CA GLY A 167 -5.48 6.04 -17.02
C GLY A 167 -6.60 6.38 -16.03
N ALA A 168 -6.64 7.60 -15.50
CA ALA A 168 -7.60 8.05 -14.48
C ALA A 168 -8.91 8.54 -15.11
N LYS A 169 -9.90 7.64 -15.16
CA LYS A 169 -11.14 7.85 -15.91
C LYS A 169 -12.06 8.87 -15.24
N GLN A 170 -12.28 8.76 -13.93
CA GLN A 170 -13.18 9.66 -13.20
C GLN A 170 -12.61 11.07 -13.14
N LEU A 171 -11.29 11.22 -12.96
CA LEU A 171 -10.61 12.51 -12.99
C LEU A 171 -10.69 13.17 -14.37
N LYS A 172 -10.53 12.38 -15.44
CA LYS A 172 -10.70 12.87 -16.82
C LYS A 172 -12.14 13.37 -17.04
N GLU A 173 -13.14 12.60 -16.64
CA GLU A 173 -14.56 12.98 -16.75
C GLU A 173 -14.88 14.23 -15.93
N PHE A 174 -14.33 14.31 -14.72
CA PHE A 174 -14.45 15.51 -13.89
C PHE A 174 -13.86 16.73 -14.59
N CYS A 175 -12.67 16.63 -15.19
CA CYS A 175 -12.07 17.72 -15.95
C CYS A 175 -12.95 18.14 -17.14
N ASP A 176 -13.52 17.19 -17.88
CA ASP A 176 -14.43 17.48 -19.00
C ASP A 176 -15.65 18.27 -18.53
N LEU A 177 -16.30 17.80 -17.46
CA LEU A 177 -17.47 18.48 -16.89
C LEU A 177 -17.10 19.87 -16.37
N TYR A 178 -15.95 20.02 -15.73
CA TYR A 178 -15.46 21.30 -15.25
C TYR A 178 -15.27 22.30 -16.40
N ILE A 179 -14.64 21.87 -17.51
CA ILE A 179 -14.43 22.70 -18.71
C ILE A 179 -15.77 23.12 -19.30
N ILE A 180 -16.69 22.18 -19.52
CA ILE A 180 -18.02 22.45 -20.10
C ILE A 180 -18.79 23.46 -19.23
N THR A 181 -18.79 23.25 -17.92
CA THR A 181 -19.54 24.10 -16.97
C THR A 181 -18.96 25.51 -16.87
N ASN A 182 -17.65 25.69 -17.10
CA ASN A 182 -16.96 26.98 -16.96
C ASN A 182 -16.58 27.63 -18.30
N HIS A 183 -17.00 27.07 -19.45
CA HIS A 183 -16.66 27.57 -20.79
C HIS A 183 -17.22 28.99 -21.06
N ASN A 184 -18.20 29.45 -20.27
CA ASN A 184 -18.90 30.72 -20.45
C ASN A 184 -18.65 31.75 -19.32
N LEU A 185 -17.62 31.54 -18.49
CA LEU A 185 -17.22 32.45 -17.41
C LEU A 185 -15.77 32.89 -17.56
#